data_AF-A0A171A045-F1
#
_entry.id   AF-A0A171A045-F1
#
_cell.length_a   1.000
_cell.length_b   1.000
_cell.length_c   1.000
_cell.angle_alpha   90.00
_cell.angle_beta   90.00
_cell.angle_gamma   90.00
#
_symmetry.space_group_name_H-M   'P 1'
#
loop_
_entity.id
_entity.type
_entity.pdbx_description
1 polymer ?
#
loop_
_entity_poly.entity_id
_entity_poly.type
_entity_poly.pdbx_seq_one_letter_code
_entity_poly.pdbx_strand_id
1 'polypeptide(L)'
;MVSFTAPKDIYIEMKPYIQTLYSAVTISSMLCFLFNPPVNIIGITLLTCNLFGGMILYFGVFLTNTQYMLTQVTENNYDPVYTAAVMYLSTLNLYLRVAMYHVVELTHITQKDQSGYNIFKNFN
;
A
#
# COMPACT_ATOMS: atom_id res chain seq x y z
N MET A 1 -16.62 8.13 6.07
CA MET A 1 -17.17 8.85 7.24
C MET A 1 -17.31 7.99 8.50
N VAL A 2 -17.42 6.65 8.41
CA VAL A 2 -17.54 5.76 9.60
C VAL A 2 -16.34 5.82 10.55
N SER A 3 -15.12 6.07 10.05
CA SER A 3 -13.92 6.13 10.89
C SER A 3 -13.98 7.25 11.93
N PHE A 4 -14.42 8.47 11.59
CA PHE A 4 -14.44 9.62 12.52
C PHE A 4 -15.32 9.43 13.76
N THR A 5 -16.23 8.46 13.73
CA THR A 5 -17.17 8.17 14.83
C THR A 5 -16.83 6.84 15.54
N ALA A 6 -15.75 6.17 15.12
CA ALA A 6 -15.44 4.85 15.63
C ALA A 6 -14.71 4.94 17.00
N PRO A 7 -15.03 4.05 17.96
CA PRO A 7 -14.56 4.16 19.33
C PRO A 7 -13.04 3.98 19.44
N LYS A 8 -12.41 4.87 20.22
CA LYS A 8 -10.95 4.97 20.38
C LYS A 8 -10.29 3.66 20.83
N ASP A 9 -10.99 2.84 21.61
CA ASP A 9 -10.44 1.64 22.24
C ASP A 9 -10.07 0.58 21.19
N ILE A 10 -10.86 0.49 20.11
CA ILE A 10 -10.59 -0.40 18.98
C ILE A 10 -9.28 0.01 18.29
N TYR A 11 -9.02 1.30 18.13
CA TYR A 11 -7.82 1.78 17.44
C TYR A 11 -6.55 1.65 18.28
N ILE A 12 -6.67 1.80 19.61
CA ILE A 12 -5.57 1.55 20.54
C ILE A 12 -5.14 0.08 20.45
N GLU A 13 -6.10 -0.85 20.41
CA GLU A 13 -5.82 -2.27 20.26
C GLU A 13 -5.28 -2.63 18.86
N MET A 14 -5.73 -1.95 17.81
CA MET A 14 -5.24 -2.16 16.44
C MET A 14 -3.85 -1.59 16.16
N LYS A 15 -3.42 -0.56 16.91
CA LYS A 15 -2.13 0.11 16.74
C LYS A 15 -0.92 -0.86 16.72
N PRO A 16 -0.74 -1.79 17.68
CA PRO A 16 0.39 -2.74 17.66
C PRO A 16 0.36 -3.67 16.45
N TYR A 17 -0.82 -4.15 16.03
CA TYR A 17 -0.95 -5.00 14.84
C TYR A 17 -0.56 -4.25 13.57
N ILE A 18 -1.03 -3.01 13.44
CA ILE A 18 -0.74 -2.14 12.30
C ILE A 18 0.75 -1.82 12.23
N GLN A 19 1.40 -1.55 13.37
CA GLN A 19 2.83 -1.26 13.42
C GLN A 19 3.69 -2.47 13.02
N THR A 20 3.30 -3.67 13.46
CA THR A 20 3.97 -4.93 13.10
C THR A 20 3.82 -5.25 11.61
N LEU A 21 2.62 -5.02 11.07
CA LEU A 21 2.38 -5.18 9.64
C LEU A 21 3.19 -4.16 8.83
N TYR A 22 3.25 -2.90 9.28
CA TYR A 22 3.97 -1.83 8.60
C TYR A 22 5.47 -2.16 8.45
N SER A 23 6.10 -2.67 9.50
CA SER A 23 7.50 -3.11 9.45
C SER A 23 7.67 -4.31 8.51
N ALA A 24 6.77 -5.29 8.55
CA ALA A 24 6.81 -6.44 7.66
C ALA A 24 6.70 -6.06 6.18
N VAL A 25 5.81 -5.13 5.81
CA VAL A 25 5.68 -4.65 4.43
C VAL A 25 6.87 -3.78 4.01
N THR A 26 7.47 -3.03 4.92
CA THR A 26 8.69 -2.27 4.66
C THR A 26 9.87 -3.21 4.36
N ILE A 27 10.03 -4.26 5.16
CA ILE A 27 11.04 -5.30 4.96
C ILE A 27 10.79 -6.04 3.63
N SER A 28 9.54 -6.43 3.34
CA SER A 28 9.17 -7.05 2.07
C SER A 28 9.48 -6.16 0.86
N SER A 29 9.24 -4.85 0.99
CA SER A 29 9.59 -3.88 -0.05
C SER A 29 11.10 -3.79 -0.27
N MET A 30 11.89 -3.76 0.81
CA MET A 30 13.35 -3.81 0.71
C MET A 30 13.85 -5.10 0.05
N LEU A 31 13.29 -6.26 0.42
CA LEU A 31 13.64 -7.53 -0.22
C LEU A 31 13.29 -7.54 -1.72
N CYS A 32 12.17 -6.92 -2.10
CA CYS A 32 11.76 -6.80 -3.50
C CYS A 32 12.73 -5.94 -4.32
N PHE A 33 13.37 -4.93 -3.73
CA PHE A 33 14.40 -4.14 -4.41
C PHE A 33 15.75 -4.86 -4.53
N LEU A 34 16.08 -5.70 -3.54
CA LEU A 34 17.30 -6.53 -3.59
C LEU A 34 17.18 -7.65 -4.63
N PHE A 35 15.97 -8.20 -4.82
CA PHE A 35 15.64 -9.06 -5.95
C PHE A 35 15.28 -8.22 -7.19
N ASN A 36 16.30 -7.66 -7.86
CA ASN A 36 16.19 -7.01 -9.16
C ASN A 36 15.38 -7.88 -10.16
N PRO A 37 14.71 -7.29 -11.17
CA PRO A 37 13.31 -7.52 -11.54
C PRO A 37 12.88 -9.00 -11.59
N PRO A 38 11.66 -9.32 -11.11
CA PRO A 38 11.26 -10.69 -10.83
C PRO A 38 11.04 -11.50 -12.12
N VAL A 39 12.07 -12.24 -12.54
CA VAL A 39 11.94 -13.29 -13.57
C VAL A 39 11.52 -14.64 -12.98
N ASN A 40 11.46 -14.74 -11.64
CA ASN A 40 11.10 -15.96 -10.91
C ASN A 40 9.71 -15.84 -10.26
N ILE A 41 8.97 -16.96 -10.20
CA ILE A 41 7.63 -17.08 -9.59
C ILE A 41 7.61 -16.49 -8.16
N ILE A 42 8.65 -16.76 -7.38
CA ILE A 42 8.80 -16.25 -6.01
C ILE A 42 8.83 -14.71 -5.97
N GLY A 43 9.52 -14.09 -6.92
CA GLY A 43 9.59 -12.63 -7.04
C GLY A 43 8.25 -12.01 -7.44
N ILE A 44 7.50 -12.66 -8.32
CA ILE A 44 6.16 -12.23 -8.74
C ILE A 44 5.17 -12.33 -7.57
N THR A 45 5.22 -13.41 -6.78
CA THR A 45 4.40 -13.58 -5.58
C THR A 45 4.74 -12.54 -4.50
N LEU A 46 6.03 -12.28 -4.28
CA LEU A 46 6.48 -11.22 -3.37
C LEU A 46 6.02 -9.84 -3.83
N LEU A 47 6.14 -9.52 -5.12
CA LEU A 47 5.68 -8.25 -5.68
C LEU A 47 4.16 -8.09 -5.53
N THR A 48 3.39 -9.12 -5.85
CA THR A 48 1.92 -9.13 -5.71
C THR A 48 1.49 -8.94 -4.25
N CYS A 49 2.09 -9.71 -3.34
CA CYS A 49 1.82 -9.61 -1.90
C CYS A 49 2.20 -8.23 -1.37
N ASN A 50 3.32 -7.68 -1.83
CA ASN A 50 3.76 -6.34 -1.45
C ASN A 50 2.80 -5.26 -1.98
N LEU A 51 2.43 -5.28 -3.26
CA LEU A 51 1.54 -4.30 -3.85
C LEU A 51 0.15 -4.35 -3.20
N PHE A 52 -0.54 -5.48 -3.25
CA PHE A 52 -1.91 -5.60 -2.73
C PHE A 52 -1.97 -5.59 -1.20
N GLY A 53 -1.10 -6.35 -0.53
CA GLY A 53 -1.03 -6.38 0.92
C GLY A 53 -0.63 -5.03 1.51
N GLY A 54 0.30 -4.32 0.84
CA GLY A 54 0.67 -2.97 1.21
C GLY A 54 -0.47 -1.97 1.03
N MET A 55 -1.24 -2.02 -0.07
CA MET A 55 -2.37 -1.09 -0.26
C MET A 55 -3.40 -1.19 0.88
N ILE A 56 -3.81 -2.42 1.24
CA ILE A 56 -4.79 -2.64 2.33
C ILE A 56 -4.23 -2.15 3.67
N LEU A 57 -2.96 -2.44 3.93
CA LEU A 57 -2.29 -2.04 5.16
C LEU A 57 -2.18 -0.52 5.29
N TYR A 58 -1.67 0.16 4.25
CA TYR A 58 -1.51 1.62 4.28
C TYR A 58 -2.87 2.33 4.35
N PHE A 59 -3.93 1.74 3.81
CA PHE A 59 -5.29 2.21 4.05
C PHE A 59 -5.69 2.09 5.52
N GLY A 60 -5.41 0.96 6.19
CA GLY A 60 -5.62 0.79 7.63
C GLY A 60 -4.79 1.75 8.49
N VAL A 61 -3.51 1.98 8.13
CA VAL A 61 -2.63 2.97 8.77
C VAL A 61 -3.22 4.37 8.66
N PHE A 62 -3.70 4.74 7.47
CA PHE A 62 -4.33 6.04 7.25
C PHE A 62 -5.56 6.25 8.13
N LEU A 63 -6.41 5.21 8.28
CA LEU A 63 -7.57 5.27 9.17
C LEU A 63 -7.15 5.43 10.65
N THR A 64 -6.17 4.65 11.11
CA THR A 64 -5.67 4.73 12.49
C THR A 64 -4.99 6.06 12.79
N ASN A 65 -4.23 6.62 11.84
CA ASN A 65 -3.61 7.94 11.97
C ASN A 65 -4.67 9.05 12.02
N THR A 66 -5.77 8.92 11.27
CA THR A 66 -6.90 9.86 11.33
C THR A 66 -7.55 9.87 12.72
N GLN A 67 -7.70 8.70 13.34
CA GLN A 67 -8.24 8.60 14.71
C GLN A 67 -7.27 9.16 15.75
N TYR A 68 -5.99 8.85 15.60
CA TYR A 68 -4.96 9.38 16.48
C TYR A 68 -4.88 10.90 16.42
N MET A 69 -5.03 11.50 15.24
CA MET A 69 -5.18 12.94 15.05
C MET A 69 -6.39 13.48 15.81
N LEU A 70 -7.56 12.85 15.66
CA LEU A 70 -8.80 13.28 16.32
C LEU A 70 -8.67 13.26 17.85
N THR A 71 -8.03 12.23 18.40
CA THR A 71 -7.75 12.12 19.84
C THR A 71 -6.83 13.24 20.32
N GLN A 72 -5.71 13.50 19.62
CA GLN A 72 -4.78 14.57 19.99
C GLN A 72 -5.43 15.97 19.98
N VAL A 73 -6.28 16.22 18.98
CA VAL A 73 -7.06 17.47 18.89
C VAL A 73 -8.02 17.59 20.06
N THR A 74 -8.66 16.49 20.47
CA THR A 74 -9.60 16.47 21.61
C THR A 74 -8.88 16.65 22.95
N GLU A 75 -7.66 16.12 23.09
CA GLU A 75 -6.85 16.18 24.31
C GLU A 75 -5.96 17.44 24.42
N ASN A 76 -6.08 18.41 23.49
CA ASN A 76 -5.27 19.64 23.42
C ASN A 76 -3.74 19.41 23.38
N ASN A 77 -3.29 18.19 23.08
CA ASN A 77 -1.89 17.83 22.93
C ASN A 77 -1.58 17.52 21.46
N TYR A 78 -1.85 18.50 20.60
CA TYR A 78 -1.79 18.34 19.15
C TYR A 78 -0.60 19.10 18.55
N ASP A 79 0.33 18.35 17.97
CA ASP A 79 1.34 18.91 17.07
C ASP A 79 0.83 18.80 15.61
N PRO A 80 0.41 19.92 15.00
CA PRO A 80 -0.12 19.93 13.64
C PRO A 80 0.94 19.57 12.60
N VAL A 81 2.21 19.91 12.83
CA VAL A 81 3.28 19.70 11.84
C VAL A 81 3.62 18.22 11.77
N TYR A 82 3.82 17.59 12.94
CA TYR A 82 4.10 16.16 13.01
C TYR A 82 2.96 15.34 12.42
N THR A 83 1.72 15.65 12.80
CA THR A 83 0.55 14.90 12.34
C THR A 83 0.34 15.05 10.82
N ALA A 84 0.53 16.26 10.27
CA ALA A 84 0.48 16.48 8.83
C ALA A 84 1.57 15.72 8.07
N ALA A 85 2.81 15.68 8.59
CA ALA A 85 3.90 14.93 7.98
C ALA A 85 3.63 13.42 7.93
N VAL A 86 3.11 12.85 9.03
CA VAL A 86 2.74 11.42 9.10
C VAL A 86 1.61 11.08 8.14
N MET A 87 0.58 11.92 8.06
CA MET A 87 -0.51 11.76 7.10
C MET A 87 -0.01 11.84 5.66
N TYR A 88 0.81 12.84 5.33
CA TYR A 88 1.39 13.02 4.01
C TYR A 88 2.23 11.81 3.58
N LEU A 89 3.12 11.31 4.45
CA LEU A 89 3.96 10.16 4.15
C LEU A 89 3.13 8.88 3.96
N SER A 90 2.06 8.71 4.74
CA SER A 90 1.13 7.57 4.60
C SER A 90 0.39 7.63 3.26
N THR A 91 -0.09 8.82 2.87
CA THR A 91 -0.76 9.04 1.58
C THR A 91 0.18 8.84 0.40
N LEU A 92 1.43 9.34 0.48
CA LEU A 92 2.43 9.18 -0.57
C LEU A 92 2.76 7.70 -0.80
N ASN A 93 2.96 6.93 0.27
CA ASN A 93 3.22 5.50 0.19
C ASN A 93 2.05 4.73 -0.45
N LEU A 94 0.80 5.09 -0.13
CA LEU A 94 -0.36 4.49 -0.75
C LEU A 94 -0.44 4.87 -2.25
N TYR A 95 -0.21 6.14 -2.57
CA TYR A 95 -0.23 6.65 -3.94
C TYR A 95 0.78 5.94 -4.85
N LEU A 96 2.02 5.79 -4.39
CA LEU A 96 3.06 5.08 -5.17
C LEU A 96 2.67 3.63 -5.46
N ARG A 97 2.02 2.94 -4.52
CA ARG A 97 1.56 1.55 -4.73
C ARG A 97 0.42 1.46 -5.73
N VAL A 98 -0.52 2.41 -5.69
CA VAL A 98 -1.61 2.50 -6.69
C VAL A 98 -1.04 2.85 -8.07
N ALA A 99 -0.08 3.77 -8.15
CA ALA A 99 0.60 4.10 -9.40
C ALA A 99 1.35 2.90 -9.98
N MET A 100 2.08 2.15 -9.14
CA MET A 100 2.75 0.91 -9.55
C MET A 100 1.76 -0.15 -10.03
N TYR A 101 0.62 -0.31 -9.34
CA TYR A 101 -0.44 -1.20 -9.79
C TYR A 101 -0.94 -0.84 -11.21
N HIS A 102 -1.19 0.45 -11.46
CA HIS A 102 -1.62 0.92 -12.78
C HIS A 102 -0.55 0.68 -13.86
N VAL A 103 0.74 0.85 -13.53
CA VAL A 103 1.84 0.53 -14.46
C VAL A 103 1.85 -0.97 -14.79
N VAL A 104 1.69 -1.83 -13.78
CA VAL A 104 1.60 -3.29 -13.97
C VAL A 104 0.40 -3.67 -14.83
N GLU A 105 -0.78 -3.11 -14.59
CA GLU A 105 -1.97 -3.35 -15.40
C GLU A 105 -1.75 -3.01 -16.88
N LEU A 106 -1.13 -1.86 -17.16
CA LEU A 106 -0.79 -1.46 -18.53
C LEU A 106 0.18 -2.46 -19.20
N THR A 107 1.18 -2.97 -18.47
CA THR A 107 2.10 -3.97 -19.04
C THR A 107 1.41 -5.29 -19.39
N HIS A 108 0.42 -5.72 -18.60
CA HIS A 108 -0.37 -6.91 -18.90
C HIS A 108 -1.27 -6.71 -20.14
N ILE A 109 -1.82 -5.51 -20.33
CA ILE A 109 -2.62 -5.18 -21.52
C ILE A 109 -1.73 -5.22 -22.78
N THR A 110 -0.55 -4.61 -22.75
CA THR A 110 0.39 -4.61 -23.89
C THR A 110 0.86 -6.02 -24.26
N GLN A 111 1.10 -6.89 -23.28
CA GLN A 111 1.46 -8.30 -23.51
C GLN A 111 0.32 -9.09 -24.20
N LYS A 112 -0.92 -8.84 -23.78
CA LYS A 112 -2.11 -9.51 -24.35
C LYS A 112 -2.33 -9.11 -25.82
N ASP A 113 -2.06 -7.86 -26.14
CA ASP A 113 -2.18 -7.32 -27.50
C ASP A 113 -1.12 -7.90 -28.46
N GLN A 114 0.14 -8.03 -27.98
CA GLN A 114 1.19 -8.70 -28.76
C GLN A 114 0.97 -10.20 -28.96
N SER A 115 0.39 -10.89 -27.96
CA SER A 115 0.00 -12.30 -28.11
C SER A 115 -1.10 -12.45 -29.17
N GLY A 116 -2.13 -11.58 -29.14
CA GLY A 116 -3.15 -11.50 -30.19
C GLY A 116 -2.54 -11.38 -31.59
N TYR A 117 -1.63 -10.43 -31.78
CA TYR A 117 -0.98 -10.18 -33.08
C TYR A 117 -0.17 -11.37 -33.60
N ASN A 118 0.53 -12.09 -32.72
CA ASN A 118 1.31 -13.28 -33.10
C ASN A 118 0.45 -14.50 -33.46
N ILE A 119 -0.76 -14.60 -32.91
CA ILE A 119 -1.72 -15.66 -33.27
C ILE A 119 -2.23 -15.38 -34.69
N PHE A 120 -2.65 -14.14 -35.00
CA PHE A 120 -3.14 -13.79 -36.34
C PHE A 120 -2.07 -13.93 -37.44
N LYS A 121 -0.79 -13.74 -37.11
CA LYS A 121 0.33 -13.93 -38.06
C LYS A 121 0.65 -15.41 -38.36
N ASN A 122 0.26 -16.35 -37.49
CA ASN A 122 0.44 -17.79 -37.72
C ASN A 122 -0.72 -18.44 -38.52
N PHE A 123 -1.78 -17.68 -38.84
CA PHE A 123 -2.93 -18.14 -39.63
C PHE A 123 -2.92 -17.63 -41.08
N ASN A 124 -1.84 -17.02 -41.54
CA ASN A 124 -1.64 -16.51 -42.90
C ASN A 124 -0.32 -17.06 -43.46
#